data_AF-I3CQE6-F1
#
_entry.id   AF-I3CQE6-F1
#
_cell.length_a   1.000
_cell.length_b   1.000
_cell.length_c   1.000
_cell.angle_alpha   90.00
_cell.angle_beta   90.00
_cell.angle_gamma   90.00
#
_symmetry.space_group_name_H-M   'P 1'
#
loop_
_entity.id
_entity.type
_entity.pdbx_description
1 polymer ?
#
loop_
_entity_poly.entity_id
_entity_poly.type
_entity_poly.pdbx_seq_one_letter_code
_entity_poly.pdbx_strand_id
1 'polypeptide(L)' 'MRHVSHDAIEDEKRGLIYASKIVLSRHTLAAEGRTLALAPGMSVTVEIRTGTRRVIEYVLSPLIRHQQESLNER' A
#
# COMPACT_ATOMS: atom_id res chain seq x y z
N MET A 1 -3.07 3.86 7.07
CA MET A 1 -2.20 4.80 6.31
C MET A 1 -2.78 6.18 6.46
N ARG A 2 -2.02 7.16 6.99
CA ARG A 2 -2.56 8.51 7.25
C ARG A 2 -2.21 9.49 6.14
N HIS A 3 -1.07 9.29 5.46
CA HIS A 3 -0.68 10.08 4.30
C HIS A 3 0.46 9.36 3.55
N VAL A 4 0.42 9.39 2.22
CA VAL A 4 1.55 9.10 1.32
C VAL A 4 1.76 10.35 0.49
N SER A 5 2.99 10.85 0.43
CA SER A 5 3.34 11.98 -0.42
C SER A 5 2.99 11.65 -1.87
N HIS A 6 2.35 12.57 -2.59
CA HIS A 6 2.05 12.38 -4.02
C HIS A 6 3.31 12.52 -4.87
N ASP A 7 4.31 13.23 -4.37
CA ASP A 7 5.56 13.46 -5.09
C ASP A 7 6.62 12.46 -4.64
N ALA A 8 7.28 11.86 -5.63
CA ALA A 8 8.46 11.06 -5.42
C ALA A 8 9.67 11.97 -5.14
N ILE A 9 10.47 11.58 -4.16
CA ILE A 9 11.74 12.24 -3.83
C ILE A 9 12.84 11.39 -4.45
N GLU A 10 13.81 12.03 -5.11
CA GLU A 10 14.98 11.34 -5.64
C GLU A 10 15.97 11.03 -4.50
N ASP A 11 16.29 9.75 -4.33
CA ASP A 11 17.30 9.26 -3.39
C ASP A 11 18.45 8.65 -4.21
N GLU A 12 19.66 9.19 -4.05
CA GLU A 12 20.84 8.81 -4.84
C GLU A 12 21.17 7.31 -4.82
N LYS A 13 20.70 6.58 -3.79
CA LYS A 13 20.96 5.13 -3.64
C LYS A 13 19.76 4.27 -3.98
N ARG A 14 18.54 4.80 -3.87
CA ARG A 14 17.29 4.02 -3.95
C ARG A 14 16.37 4.45 -5.11
N GLY A 15 16.74 5.47 -5.87
CA GLY A 15 15.92 6.04 -6.94
C GLY A 15 14.74 6.83 -6.38
N LEU A 16 13.59 6.78 -7.07
CA LEU A 16 12.38 7.50 -6.68
C LEU A 16 11.72 6.85 -5.45
N ILE A 17 11.60 7.59 -4.35
CA ILE A 17 10.99 7.12 -3.09
C ILE A 17 9.75 7.95 -2.72
N TYR A 18 8.74 7.30 -2.14
CA TYR A 18 7.52 7.96 -1.66
C TYR A 18 7.47 7.96 -0.14
N ALA A 19 7.49 9.14 0.47
CA ALA A 19 7.39 9.28 1.93
C ALA A 19 5.98 8.90 2.42
N SER A 20 5.92 8.01 3.41
CA SER A 20 4.65 7.48 3.95
C SER A 20 4.59 7.64 5.46
N LYS A 21 3.46 8.15 5.99
CA LYS A 21 3.19 8.25 7.43
C LYS A 21 2.10 7.27 7.85
N ILE A 22 2.44 6.41 8.81
CA ILE A 22 1.58 5.32 9.30
C ILE A 22 1.20 5.62 10.75
N VAL A 23 -0.06 5.38 11.08
CA VAL A 23 -0.56 5.43 12.46
C VAL A 23 -0.80 4.00 12.90
N LEU A 24 -0.29 3.67 14.08
CA LEU A 24 -0.53 2.38 14.72
C LEU A 24 -2.00 2.29 15.12
N SER A 25 -2.66 1.18 14.81
CA SER A 25 -4.06 0.93 15.20
C SER A 25 -4.22 0.66 16.69
N ARG A 26 -3.13 0.23 17.35
CA ARG A 26 -3.06 -0.05 18.78
C ARG A 26 -1.75 0.47 19.33
N HIS A 27 -1.80 0.96 20.57
CA HIS A 27 -0.64 1.45 21.32
C HIS A 27 -0.05 0.40 22.25
N THR A 28 -0.59 -0.83 22.21
CA THR A 28 -0.19 -1.92 23.07
C THR A 28 0.03 -3.21 22.27
N LEU A 29 0.92 -4.06 22.78
CA LEU A 29 1.25 -5.36 22.23
C LEU A 29 1.11 -6.42 23.32
N ALA A 30 0.47 -7.54 23.01
CA ALA A 30 0.50 -8.71 23.88
C ALA A 30 1.78 -9.50 23.61
N ALA A 31 2.69 -9.54 24.57
CA ALA A 31 3.95 -10.28 24.51
C ALA A 31 4.25 -10.89 25.88
N GLU A 32 4.82 -12.09 25.91
CA GLU A 32 5.17 -12.79 27.16
C GLU A 32 4.02 -12.89 28.19
N GLY A 33 2.78 -13.07 27.72
CA GLY A 33 1.61 -13.16 28.61
C GLY A 33 1.16 -11.84 29.25
N ARG A 34 1.75 -10.70 28.85
CA ARG A 34 1.41 -9.37 29.35
C ARG A 34 1.15 -8.38 28.22
N THR A 35 0.34 -7.37 28.53
CA THR A 35 0.10 -6.24 27.61
C THR A 35 1.14 -5.17 27.87
N LEU A 36 2.01 -4.92 26.90
CA LEU A 36 3.06 -3.91 26.95
C LEU A 36 2.65 -2.69 26.13
N ALA A 37 2.96 -1.48 26.60
CA ALA A 37 2.82 -0.27 25.80
C ALA A 37 3.95 -0.20 24.75
N LEU A 38 3.62 0.16 23.53
CA LEU A 38 4.60 0.41 22.48
C LEU A 38 5.37 1.70 22.81
N ALA A 39 6.70 1.61 22.82
CA ALA A 39 7.59 2.72 23.14
C ALA A 39 8.50 3.07 21.93
N PRO A 40 9.01 4.32 21.85
CA PRO A 40 10.02 4.69 20.85
C PRO A 40 11.26 3.80 20.94
N GLY A 41 11.88 3.51 19.79
CA GLY A 41 13.07 2.66 19.69
C GLY A 41 12.80 1.17 19.47
N MET A 42 11.54 0.73 19.52
CA MET A 42 11.17 -0.64 19.13
C MET A 42 11.21 -0.80 17.60
N SER A 43 11.73 -1.94 17.13
CA SER A 43 11.70 -2.31 15.72
C SER A 43 10.28 -2.65 15.28
N VAL A 44 9.89 -2.17 14.10
CA VAL A 44 8.57 -2.44 13.51
C VAL A 44 8.76 -2.92 12.08
N THR A 45 8.07 -3.99 11.73
CA THR A 45 7.94 -4.46 10.35
C THR A 45 6.58 -4.05 9.81
N VAL A 46 6.56 -3.45 8.62
CA VAL A 46 5.34 -3.01 7.95
C VAL A 46 5.26 -3.66 6.58
N GLU A 47 4.09 -4.22 6.26
CA GLU A 47 3.77 -4.70 4.92
C GLU A 47 2.80 -3.72 4.25
N ILE A 48 3.18 -3.17 3.09
CA ILE A 48 2.34 -2.27 2.30
C ILE A 48 1.76 -3.06 1.13
N ARG A 49 0.45 -3.26 1.12
CA ARG A 49 -0.27 -3.88 0.00
C ARG A 49 -0.85 -2.80 -0.91
N THR A 50 -0.18 -2.54 -2.02
CA THR A 50 -0.63 -1.56 -3.04
C THR A 50 -1.64 -2.20 -3.99
N GLY A 51 -2.91 -2.18 -3.58
CA GLY A 51 -4.04 -2.58 -4.42
C GLY A 51 -4.66 -3.93 -4.05
N THR A 52 -5.92 -4.08 -4.46
CA THR A 52 -6.68 -5.33 -4.38
C THR A 52 -7.19 -5.61 -5.77
N ARG A 53 -6.50 -6.49 -6.52
CA ARG A 53 -6.95 -6.88 -7.86
C ARG A 53 -7.64 -8.24 -7.76
N ARG A 54 -8.92 -8.30 -8.11
CA ARG A 54 -9.64 -9.59 -8.12
C ARG A 54 -9.13 -10.40 -9.30
N VAL A 55 -8.95 -11.71 -9.13
CA VAL A 55 -8.50 -12.62 -10.22
C VAL A 55 -9.39 -12.49 -11.46
N ILE A 56 -10.71 -12.32 -11.25
CA ILE A 56 -11.69 -12.13 -12.33
C ILE A 56 -11.38 -10.90 -13.20
N GLU A 57 -10.73 -9.87 -12.67
CA GLU A 57 -10.35 -8.67 -13.44
C GLU A 57 -9.26 -8.96 -14.47
N TYR A 58 -8.42 -9.98 -14.28
CA TYR A 58 -7.45 -10.39 -15.31
C TYR A 58 -8.16 -11.05 -16.49
N VAL A 59 -9.13 -11.92 -16.19
CA VAL A 59 -9.91 -12.66 -17.18
C VAL A 59 -10.81 -11.73 -17.99
N LEU A 60 -11.45 -10.75 -17.32
CA LEU A 60 -12.34 -9.79 -17.97
C LEU A 60 -11.59 -8.59 -18.58
N SER A 61 -10.30 -8.40 -18.28
CA SER A 61 -9.50 -7.29 -18.84
C SER A 61 -9.50 -7.20 -20.37
N PRO A 62 -9.53 -8.30 -21.15
CA PRO A 62 -9.63 -8.23 -22.60
C PRO A 62 -11.03 -7.79 -23.04
N LEU A 63 -12.09 -8.29 -22.38
CA LEU A 63 -13.48 -7.96 -22.72
C LEU A 63 -13.80 -6.48 -22.47
N ILE A 64 -13.31 -5.93 -21.36
CA ILE A 64 -13.48 -4.51 -21.04
C ILE A 64 -12.73 -3.64 -22.07
N ARG A 65 -11.51 -4.03 -22.46
CA ARG A 65 -10.74 -3.32 -23.50
C ARG A 65 -11.46 -3.33 -24.84
N HIS A 66 -11.95 -4.49 -25.28
CA HIS A 66 -12.67 -4.59 -26.55
C HIS A 66 -14.00 -3.80 -26.53
N GLN A 67 -14.69 -3.72 -25.40
CA GLN A 67 -15.89 -2.90 -25.30
C GLN A 67 -15.56 -1.40 -25.39
N GLN A 68 -14.47 -0.94 -24.75
CA GLN A 68 -14.02 0.45 -24.85
C GLN A 68 -13.50 0.80 -26.26
N GLU A 69 -12.79 -0.12 -26.91
CA GLU A 69 -12.28 0.04 -28.29
C GLU A 69 -13.44 0.09 -29.30
N SER A 70 -14.44 -0.80 -29.16
CA SER A 70 -15.61 -0.84 -30.04
C SER A 70 -16.54 0.38 -29.92
N LEU A 71 -16.47 1.13 -28.83
CA LEU A 71 -17.23 2.37 -28.64
C LEU A 71 -16.50 3.61 -29.17
N ASN A 72 -15.18 3.53 -29.34
CA ASN A 72 -14.35 4.62 -29.90
C ASN A 72 -14.14 4.49 -31.42
N GLU A 73 -14.44 3.32 -32.01
CA GLU A 73 -14.50 3.13 -33.46
C GLU A 73 -15.91 3.38 -34.01
N ARG A 74 -16.40 4.62 -33.91
CA ARG A 74 -17.36 5.23 -34.86
C ARG A 74 -17.16 6.74 -34.93
#